data_AF-A0A9D8BJL6-F1
#
_entry.id   AF-A0A9D8BJL6-F1
#
_cell.length_a   1.000
_cell.length_b   1.000
_cell.length_c   1.000
_cell.angle_alpha   90.00
_cell.angle_beta   90.00
_cell.angle_gamma   90.00
#
_symmetry.space_group_name_H-M   'P 1'
#
loop_
_entity.id
_entity.type
_entity.pdbx_description
1 polymer ?
#
loop_
_entity_poly.entity_id
_entity_poly.type
_entity_poly.pdbx_seq_one_letter_code
_entity_poly.pdbx_strand_id
1 'polypeptide(L)'
;MQCEKKLPIGISDFKKLIDEGCVYVDKSLLIQEIMEKGTEVDLIPNLESVAWSAIQQIEEKRYAAELFERGVRHILYLGFAFSGKNVVIRHKFKDEG
;
A
#
# COMPACT_ATOMS: atom_id res chain seq x y z
N MET A 1 5.29 20.22 -13.76
CA MET A 1 5.34 20.35 -12.28
C MET A 1 5.71 19.00 -11.71
N GLN A 2 6.86 18.88 -11.04
CA GLN A 2 7.22 17.68 -10.28
C GLN A 2 6.50 17.73 -8.93
N CYS A 3 5.72 16.69 -8.63
CA CYS A 3 5.08 16.54 -7.34
C CYS A 3 6.07 15.84 -6.41
N GLU A 4 6.95 16.59 -5.74
CA GLU A 4 7.89 16.06 -4.72
C GLU A 4 7.15 15.74 -3.41
N LYS A 5 6.18 14.82 -3.46
CA LYS A 5 5.51 14.34 -2.25
C LYS A 5 6.42 13.35 -1.54
N LYS A 6 7.10 13.81 -0.48
CA LYS A 6 7.93 12.97 0.39
C LYS A 6 7.06 11.97 1.14
N LEU A 7 7.52 10.72 1.26
CA LEU A 7 6.89 9.72 2.12
C LEU A 7 7.21 10.06 3.58
N PRO A 8 6.24 10.49 4.39
CA PRO A 8 6.49 10.79 5.78
C PRO A 8 6.68 9.50 6.55
N ILE A 9 7.89 9.27 7.06
CA ILE A 9 8.17 8.15 7.96
C ILE A 9 8.06 8.68 9.38
N GLY A 10 7.16 8.11 10.19
CA GLY A 10 7.03 8.44 11.62
C GLY A 10 6.11 9.62 11.97
N ILE A 11 5.32 10.15 11.03
CA ILE A 11 4.30 11.16 11.35
C ILE A 11 3.02 10.46 11.82
N SER A 12 2.66 10.70 13.08
CA SER A 12 1.43 10.21 13.71
C SER A 12 0.30 11.25 13.74
N ASP A 13 0.59 12.48 13.29
CA ASP A 13 -0.35 13.59 13.23
C ASP A 13 -0.99 13.71 11.84
N PHE A 14 -2.25 13.27 11.73
CA PHE A 14 -3.02 13.25 10.49
C PHE A 14 -3.22 14.64 9.87
N LYS A 15 -3.21 15.70 10.68
CA LYS A 15 -3.44 17.06 10.21
C LYS A 15 -2.22 17.55 9.41
N LYS A 16 -1.02 17.26 9.90
CA LYS A 16 0.24 17.54 9.20
C LYS A 16 0.36 16.78 7.88
N LEU A 17 -0.12 15.53 7.85
CA LEU A 17 -0.13 14.74 6.61
C LEU A 17 -0.95 15.41 5.50
N ILE A 18 -2.10 16.00 5.84
CA ILE A 18 -2.99 16.68 4.90
C ILE A 18 -2.43 18.04 4.50
N ASP A 19 -1.98 18.85 5.46
CA ASP A 19 -1.50 20.21 5.24
C ASP A 19 -0.18 20.25 4.45
N GLU A 20 0.70 19.24 4.62
CA GLU A 20 1.98 19.13 3.90
C GLU A 20 1.85 18.36 2.57
N GLY A 21 0.64 17.95 2.20
CA GLY A 21 0.36 17.23 0.96
C GLY A 21 0.98 15.83 0.89
N CYS A 22 1.25 15.22 2.04
CA CYS A 22 1.89 13.92 2.16
C CYS A 22 0.95 12.75 1.77
N VAL A 23 1.55 11.58 1.52
CA VAL A 23 0.84 10.35 1.21
C VAL A 23 0.50 9.62 2.52
N TYR A 24 -0.78 9.30 2.73
CA TYR A 24 -1.24 8.45 3.83
C TYR A 24 -1.27 6.98 3.38
N VAL A 25 -0.72 6.09 4.20
CA VAL A 25 -0.70 4.65 3.93
C VAL A 25 -1.44 3.93 5.05
N ASP A 26 -2.72 3.63 4.83
CA ASP A 26 -3.50 2.82 5.76
C ASP A 26 -3.05 1.35 5.70
N LYS A 27 -2.62 0.80 6.83
CA LYS A 27 -2.26 -0.62 6.98
C LYS A 27 -3.21 -1.35 7.92
N SER A 28 -4.23 -0.69 8.46
CA SER A 28 -5.10 -1.25 9.51
C SER A 28 -5.78 -2.54 9.06
N LEU A 29 -6.30 -2.55 7.83
CA LEU A 29 -6.97 -3.72 7.23
C LEU A 29 -5.99 -4.84 6.85
N LEU A 30 -4.72 -4.52 6.59
CA LEU A 30 -3.67 -5.51 6.37
C LEU A 30 -3.28 -6.18 7.70
N ILE A 31 -3.14 -5.40 8.76
CA ILE A 31 -2.82 -5.91 10.10
C ILE A 31 -3.92 -6.85 10.60
N GLN A 32 -5.18 -6.45 10.44
CA GLN A 32 -6.32 -7.29 10.83
C GLN A 32 -6.30 -8.64 10.09
N GLU A 33 -6.05 -8.64 8.78
CA GLU A 33 -5.99 -9.88 8.00
C GLU A 33 -4.81 -10.78 8.41
N ILE A 34 -3.64 -10.21 8.70
CA ILE A 34 -2.48 -10.96 9.21
C ILE A 34 -2.81 -11.62 10.56
N MET A 35 -3.56 -10.93 11.42
CA MET A 35 -4.01 -11.47 12.71
C MET A 35 -5.03 -12.61 12.53
N GLU A 36 -5.87 -12.55 11.50
CA GLU A 36 -6.93 -13.54 11.26
C GLU A 36 -6.45 -14.80 10.51
N LYS A 37 -5.57 -14.64 9.51
CA LYS A 37 -5.16 -15.78 8.65
C LYS A 37 -4.08 -16.66 9.26
N GLY A 38 -3.30 -16.15 10.23
CA GLY A 38 -2.08 -16.84 10.65
C GLY A 38 -1.08 -16.94 9.50
N THR A 39 0.19 -17.15 9.82
CA THR A 39 1.27 -17.22 8.83
C THR A 39 1.20 -18.52 8.01
N GLU A 40 0.22 -18.66 7.11
CA GLU A 40 0.39 -19.54 5.95
C GLU A 40 1.43 -18.87 5.06
N VAL A 41 2.67 -19.35 5.19
CA VAL A 41 3.76 -18.97 4.29
C VAL A 41 3.47 -19.66 2.96
N ASP A 42 2.74 -18.97 2.08
CA ASP A 42 2.73 -19.34 0.67
C ASP A 42 4.19 -19.46 0.22
N LEU A 43 4.56 -20.62 -0.32
CA LEU A 43 5.88 -20.90 -0.87
C LEU A 43 6.10 -20.02 -2.11
N ILE A 44 6.37 -18.73 -1.89
CA ILE A 44 6.60 -17.76 -2.97
C ILE A 44 8.10 -17.76 -3.29
N PRO A 45 8.49 -18.02 -4.55
CA PRO A 45 9.86 -18.38 -4.90
C PRO A 45 10.86 -17.22 -4.83
N ASN A 46 10.42 -15.95 -4.85
CA ASN A 46 11.29 -14.78 -4.72
C ASN A 46 10.53 -13.51 -4.30
N LEU A 47 11.27 -12.52 -3.79
CA LEU A 47 10.73 -11.23 -3.33
C LEU A 47 9.94 -10.46 -4.39
N GLU A 48 10.29 -10.63 -5.67
CA GLU A 48 9.59 -10.00 -6.78
C GLU A 48 8.15 -10.48 -6.90
N SER A 49 7.96 -11.80 -6.88
CA SER A 49 6.64 -12.40 -6.89
C SER A 49 5.84 -11.99 -5.65
N VAL A 50 6.46 -11.96 -4.46
CA VAL A 50 5.77 -11.53 -3.22
C VAL A 50 5.28 -10.09 -3.34
N ALA A 51 6.11 -9.18 -3.85
CA ALA A 51 5.74 -7.77 -3.98
C ALA A 51 4.57 -7.59 -4.98
N TRP A 52 4.54 -8.38 -6.06
CA TRP A 52 3.41 -8.39 -7.00
C TRP A 52 2.15 -9.03 -6.41
N SER A 53 2.26 -10.14 -5.68
CA SER A 53 1.14 -10.76 -4.98
C SER A 53 0.51 -9.80 -3.96
N ALA A 54 1.32 -8.99 -3.28
CA ALA A 54 0.80 -7.94 -2.39
C ALA A 54 -0.02 -6.88 -3.16
N ILE A 55 0.39 -6.49 -4.38
CA ILE A 55 -0.43 -5.62 -5.23
C ILE A 55 -1.72 -6.30 -5.64
N GLN A 56 -1.65 -7.56 -6.09
CA GLN A 56 -2.83 -8.32 -6.48
C GLN A 56 -3.84 -8.43 -5.33
N GLN A 57 -3.36 -8.69 -4.11
CA GLN A 57 -4.19 -8.73 -2.91
C GLN A 57 -4.92 -7.40 -2.67
N ILE A 58 -4.25 -6.25 -2.90
CA ILE A 58 -4.90 -4.92 -2.82
C ILE A 58 -6.01 -4.79 -3.86
N GLU A 59 -5.81 -5.31 -5.07
CA GLU A 59 -6.82 -5.25 -6.14
C GLU A 59 -8.03 -6.13 -5.84
N GLU A 60 -7.81 -7.36 -5.39
CA GLU A 60 -8.86 -8.33 -5.05
C GLU A 60 -9.76 -7.84 -3.93
N LYS A 61 -9.19 -7.12 -2.96
CA LYS A 61 -9.94 -6.53 -1.86
C LYS A 61 -10.69 -5.25 -2.22
N ARG A 62 -10.48 -4.71 -3.43
CA ARG A 62 -11.21 -3.57 -4.00
C ARG A 62 -11.21 -2.31 -3.13
N TYR A 63 -10.18 -2.07 -2.32
CA TYR A 63 -10.06 -0.87 -1.47
C TYR A 63 -10.20 0.43 -2.25
N ALA A 64 -9.75 0.46 -3.51
CA ALA A 64 -9.91 1.62 -4.36
C ALA A 64 -11.37 2.01 -4.61
N ALA A 65 -12.32 1.07 -4.61
CA ALA A 65 -13.74 1.39 -4.83
C ALA A 65 -14.26 2.36 -3.75
N GLU A 66 -14.00 2.05 -2.47
CA GLU A 66 -14.38 2.92 -1.35
C GLU A 66 -13.65 4.28 -1.40
N LEU A 67 -12.39 4.28 -1.83
CA LEU A 67 -11.61 5.52 -1.96
C LEU A 67 -12.14 6.41 -3.10
N PHE A 68 -12.56 5.82 -4.22
CA PHE A 68 -13.22 6.55 -5.32
C PHE A 68 -14.54 7.15 -4.86
N GLU A 69 -15.37 6.40 -4.11
CA GLU A 69 -16.62 6.92 -3.53
C GLU A 69 -16.38 8.13 -2.61
N ARG A 70 -15.22 8.19 -1.95
CA ARG A 70 -14.79 9.33 -1.11
C ARG A 70 -14.12 10.47 -1.91
N GLY A 71 -14.08 10.38 -3.24
CA GLY A 71 -13.55 11.41 -4.15
C GLY A 71 -12.04 11.32 -4.43
N VAL A 72 -11.38 10.22 -4.08
CA VAL A 72 -9.94 10.03 -4.33
C VAL A 72 -9.73 9.47 -5.73
N ARG A 73 -9.26 10.32 -6.66
CA ARG A 73 -9.21 9.98 -8.10
C ARG A 73 -7.94 9.30 -8.60
N HIS A 74 -6.85 9.42 -7.85
CA HIS A 74 -5.54 8.90 -8.21
C HIS A 74 -4.98 8.09 -7.04
N ILE A 75 -4.84 6.78 -7.23
CA ILE A 75 -4.41 5.85 -6.20
C ILE A 75 -3.13 5.16 -6.65
N LEU A 76 -2.13 5.13 -5.76
CA LEU A 76 -0.89 4.40 -5.95
C LEU A 76 -0.90 3.17 -5.05
N TYR A 77 -0.96 1.99 -5.66
CA TYR A 77 -0.73 0.74 -4.96
C TYR A 77 0.76 0.52 -4.77
N LEU A 78 1.16 0.09 -3.58
CA LEU A 78 2.53 -0.24 -3.22
C LEU A 78 2.57 -1.65 -2.61
N GLY A 79 3.27 -2.57 -3.27
CA GLY A 79 3.56 -3.90 -2.76
C GLY A 79 4.97 -3.95 -2.19
N PHE A 80 5.11 -4.35 -0.93
CA PHE A 80 6.40 -4.50 -0.25
C PHE A 80 6.67 -5.98 0.02
N ALA A 81 7.89 -6.42 -0.30
CA ALA A 81 8.38 -7.74 0.08
C ALA A 81 9.73 -7.61 0.77
N PHE A 82 9.89 -8.28 1.92
CA PHE A 82 11.11 -8.20 2.73
C PHE A 82 11.76 -9.59 2.86
N SER A 83 13.09 -9.65 2.76
CA SER A 83 13.90 -10.81 3.15
C SER A 83 15.12 -10.33 3.91
N GLY A 84 15.09 -10.48 5.23
CA GLY A 84 16.09 -9.92 6.13
C GLY A 84 16.18 -8.40 6.00
N LYS A 85 17.32 -7.91 5.50
CA LYS A 85 17.56 -6.48 5.24
C LYS A 85 17.23 -6.03 3.82
N ASN A 86 16.83 -6.96 2.94
CA ASN A 86 16.48 -6.65 1.56
C ASN A 86 14.99 -6.34 1.47
N VAL A 87 14.65 -5.35 0.66
CA VAL A 87 13.27 -4.99 0.33
C VAL A 87 13.11 -4.88 -1.18
N VAL A 88 12.04 -5.47 -1.70
CA VAL A 88 11.54 -5.21 -3.05
C VAL A 88 10.25 -4.43 -2.94
N ILE A 89 10.15 -3.37 -3.73
CA ILE A 89 8.98 -2.50 -3.79
C ILE A 89 8.44 -2.56 -5.22
N ARG A 90 7.17 -2.88 -5.35
CA ARG A 90 6.42 -2.77 -6.61
C ARG A 90 5.32 -1.74 -6.48
N HIS A 91 4.95 -1.15 -7.60
CA HIS A 91 3.92 -0.13 -7.64
C HIS A 91 3.00 -0.28 -8.84
N LYS A 92 1.75 0.14 -8.69
CA LYS A 92 0.76 0.21 -9.76
C LYS A 92 -0.13 1.43 -9.56
N PHE A 93 -0.30 2.23 -10.62
CA PHE A 93 -1.23 3.35 -10.60
C PHE A 93 -2.63 2.86 -10.94
N LYS A 94 -3.62 3.39 -10.22
CA LYS A 94 -5.03 3.17 -10.46
C LYS A 94 -5.74 4.51 -10.44
N ASP A 95 -6.28 4.89 -11.59
CA ASP A 95 -7.12 6.07 -11.73
C ASP A 95 -8.60 5.69 -11.67
N GLU A 96 -9.43 6.65 -11.28
CA GLU A 96 -10.90 6.56 -11.39
C GLU A 96 -11.25 6.37 -12.88
N GLY A 97 -11.99 5.30 -13.19
CA GLY A 97 -12.39 4.93 -14.54
C GLY A 97 -13.76 5.46 -14.92
#